data_AF-A0AAD5PZU7-F1
#
_entry.id   AF-A0AAD5PZU7-F1
#
_cell.length_a   1.000
_cell.length_b   1.000
_cell.length_c   1.000
_cell.angle_alpha   90.00
_cell.angle_beta   90.00
_cell.angle_gamma   90.00
#
_symmetry.space_group_name_H-M   'P 1'
#
loop_
_entity.id
_entity.type
_entity.pdbx_description
1 polymer ?
#
loop_
_entity_poly.entity_id
_entity_poly.type
_entity_poly.pdbx_seq_one_letter_code
_entity_poly.pdbx_strand_id
1 'polypeptide(L)'
;MFYPNKWPEEDAFGLQAAMEAYYESMERLAALLFRVFEHCLGLDGGFFAPKIERHTSILSVNHYPPILKQIQKGQLRLAEHTDVDLFTILH
;
A
#
# COMPACT_ATOMS: atom_id res chain seq x y z
N MET A 1 4.04 0.49 18.19
CA MET A 1 5.45 0.93 18.17
C MET A 1 5.88 0.97 16.72
N PHE A 2 6.31 2.12 16.22
CA PHE A 2 6.84 2.24 14.86
C PHE A 2 8.32 1.92 14.89
N TYR A 3 8.77 1.08 13.96
CA TYR A 3 10.17 0.76 13.79
C TYR A 3 10.66 1.40 12.49
N PRO A 4 11.94 1.84 12.43
CA PRO A 4 12.51 2.34 11.19
C PRO A 4 12.48 1.25 10.11
N ASN A 5 12.27 1.67 8.86
CA ASN A 5 12.38 0.77 7.71
C ASN A 5 13.78 0.14 7.67
N LYS A 6 13.84 -1.15 7.36
CA LYS A 6 15.10 -1.86 7.13
C LYS A 6 15.38 -1.87 5.63
N TRP A 7 16.28 -1.01 5.21
CA TRP A 7 16.74 -0.94 3.83
C TRP A 7 17.89 -1.92 3.57
N PRO A 8 18.08 -2.41 2.34
CA PRO A 8 19.29 -3.11 1.94
C PRO A 8 20.55 -2.28 2.24
N GLU A 9 21.66 -2.93 2.57
CA GLU A 9 22.91 -2.24 2.95
C GLU A 9 23.50 -1.41 1.81
N GLU A 10 23.37 -1.89 0.57
CA GLU A 10 23.68 -1.12 -0.63
C GLU A 10 22.40 -0.49 -1.17
N ASP A 11 22.43 0.83 -1.41
CA ASP A 11 21.35 1.53 -2.10
C ASP A 11 21.37 1.20 -3.60
N ALA A 12 21.00 -0.05 -3.89
CA ALA A 12 20.95 -0.58 -5.24
C ALA A 12 19.94 0.25 -6.04
N PHE A 13 20.46 0.98 -7.03
CA PHE A 13 19.66 1.75 -7.99
C PHE A 13 18.79 2.86 -7.36
N GLY A 14 19.12 3.37 -6.17
CA GLY A 14 18.33 4.42 -5.52
C GLY A 14 16.97 3.93 -5.01
N LEU A 15 16.89 2.65 -4.60
CA LEU A 15 15.65 1.99 -4.21
C LEU A 15 14.94 2.73 -3.08
N GLN A 16 15.66 3.16 -2.05
CA GLN A 16 15.05 3.85 -0.91
C GLN A 16 14.33 5.12 -1.37
N ALA A 17 15.04 6.00 -2.09
CA ALA A 17 14.48 7.25 -2.58
C ALA A 17 13.29 7.03 -3.52
N ALA A 18 13.36 6.02 -4.39
CA ALA A 18 12.26 5.67 -5.29
C ALA A 18 11.02 5.17 -4.53
N MET A 19 11.20 4.34 -3.51
CA MET A 19 10.10 3.81 -2.68
C MET A 19 9.47 4.89 -1.80
N GLU A 20 10.27 5.79 -1.22
CA GLU A 20 9.78 6.93 -0.44
C GLU A 20 8.97 7.89 -1.32
N ALA A 21 9.47 8.25 -2.51
CA ALA A 21 8.74 9.09 -3.45
C ALA A 21 7.43 8.45 -3.95
N TYR A 22 7.44 7.13 -4.14
CA TYR A 22 6.24 6.38 -4.50
C TYR A 22 5.23 6.34 -3.34
N TYR A 23 5.70 6.09 -2.10
CA TYR A 23 4.87 6.12 -0.89
C TYR A 23 4.15 7.46 -0.74
N GLU A 24 4.87 8.59 -0.84
CA GLU A 24 4.28 9.93 -0.77
C GLU A 24 3.25 10.18 -1.89
N SER A 25 3.49 9.62 -3.08
CA SER A 25 2.55 9.73 -4.19
C SER A 25 1.26 8.96 -3.92
N MET A 26 1.37 7.75 -3.33
CA MET A 26 0.21 6.97 -2.90
C MET A 26 -0.53 7.61 -1.73
N GLU A 27 0.18 8.26 -0.80
CA GLU A 27 -0.43 9.02 0.30
C GLU A 27 -1.30 10.17 -0.23
N ARG A 28 -0.80 10.95 -1.20
CA ARG A 28 -1.59 12.01 -1.86
C ARG A 28 -2.81 11.45 -2.59
N LEU A 29 -2.67 10.30 -3.25
CA LEU A 29 -3.78 9.63 -3.91
C LEU A 29 -4.82 9.13 -2.89
N ALA A 30 -4.37 8.52 -1.79
CA ALA A 30 -5.24 8.09 -0.70
C ALA A 30 -6.03 9.26 -0.11
N ALA A 31 -5.39 10.40 0.15
CA ALA A 31 -6.06 11.62 0.62
C ALA A 31 -7.12 12.13 -0.37
N LEU A 32 -6.86 12.03 -1.68
CA LEU A 32 -7.87 12.35 -2.69
C LEU A 32 -9.04 11.36 -2.64
N LEU A 33 -8.79 10.06 -2.54
CA LEU A 33 -9.82 9.03 -2.43
C LEU A 33 -10.68 9.22 -1.17
N PHE A 34 -10.08 9.58 -0.03
CA PHE A 34 -10.84 9.91 1.18
C PHE A 34 -11.82 11.08 0.96
N ARG A 35 -11.41 12.14 0.25
CA ARG A 35 -12.34 13.24 -0.12
C ARG A 35 -13.48 12.77 -1.03
N VAL A 36 -13.20 11.84 -1.94
CA VAL A 36 -14.24 11.20 -2.77
C VAL A 36 -15.21 10.40 -1.89
N PHE A 37 -14.68 9.63 -0.93
CA PHE A 37 -15.51 8.87 0.01
C PHE A 37 -16.36 9.78 0.91
N GLU A 38 -15.81 10.88 1.42
CA GLU A 38 -16.58 11.89 2.17
C GLU A 38 -17.81 12.34 1.38
N HIS A 39 -17.59 12.70 0.11
CA HIS A 39 -18.66 13.13 -0.77
C HIS A 39 -19.70 12.02 -1.02
N CYS A 40 -19.25 10.81 -1.37
CA CYS A 40 -20.15 9.69 -1.65
C CYS A 40 -20.95 9.22 -0.42
N LEU A 41 -20.39 9.38 0.78
CA LEU A 41 -21.03 9.03 2.04
C LEU A 41 -21.88 10.17 2.62
N GLY A 42 -21.87 11.35 2.00
CA GLY A 42 -22.59 12.53 2.50
C GLY A 42 -22.02 13.08 3.82
N LEU A 43 -20.72 12.90 4.05
CA LEU A 43 -20.01 13.40 5.22
C LEU A 43 -19.53 14.84 4.99
N ASP A 44 -19.29 15.56 6.08
CA ASP A 44 -18.67 16.88 6.03
C ASP A 44 -17.27 16.82 5.40
N GLY A 45 -16.93 17.85 4.62
CA GLY A 45 -15.62 17.95 4.01
C GLY A 45 -14.50 17.96 5.06
N GLY A 46 -13.50 17.10 4.88
CA GLY A 46 -12.39 16.94 5.82
C GLY A 46 -12.70 16.05 7.02
N PHE A 47 -13.83 15.33 7.03
CA PHE A 47 -14.16 14.35 8.07
C PHE A 47 -13.04 13.32 8.35
N PHE A 48 -12.38 12.81 7.30
CA PHE A 48 -11.29 11.84 7.45
C PHE A 48 -9.93 12.49 7.67
N ALA A 49 -9.71 13.74 7.27
CA ALA A 49 -8.41 14.42 7.36
C ALA A 49 -7.73 14.30 8.74
N PRO A 50 -8.38 14.61 9.88
CA PRO A 50 -7.75 14.47 11.19
C PRO A 50 -7.56 13.00 11.62
N LYS A 51 -8.25 12.05 10.99
CA LYS A 51 -8.15 10.61 11.31
C LYS A 51 -6.96 9.94 10.62
N ILE A 52 -6.46 10.55 9.55
CA ILE A 52 -5.37 10.01 8.74
C ILE A 52 -4.07 10.82 8.86
N GLU A 53 -4.05 11.90 9.66
CA GLU A 53 -2.86 12.73 9.89
C GLU A 53 -1.65 11.91 10.37
N ARG A 54 -1.90 10.86 11.16
CA ARG A 54 -0.91 9.84 11.54
C ARG A 54 -1.41 8.46 11.15
N HIS A 55 -1.47 8.22 9.84
CA HIS A 55 -1.81 6.91 9.31
C HIS A 55 -0.67 5.90 9.47
N THR A 56 -1.01 4.61 9.41
CA THR A 56 -0.08 3.49 9.53
C THR A 56 -0.04 2.65 8.26
N SER A 57 -0.20 3.31 7.11
CA SER A 57 -0.25 2.64 5.81
C SER A 57 1.07 1.91 5.52
N ILE A 58 0.95 0.80 4.80
CA ILE A 58 2.09 -0.04 4.42
C ILE A 58 2.18 -0.05 2.89
N LEU A 59 3.37 0.22 2.37
CA LEU A 59 3.70 -0.05 0.97
C LEU A 59 4.27 -1.47 0.85
N SER A 60 3.49 -2.36 0.23
CA SER A 60 3.88 -3.75 0.00
C SER A 60 4.41 -3.93 -1.41
N VAL A 61 5.67 -4.37 -1.53
CA VAL A 61 6.30 -4.68 -2.83
C VAL A 61 6.30 -6.19 -3.04
N ASN A 62 5.52 -6.65 -4.02
CA ASN A 62 5.36 -8.08 -4.31
C ASN A 62 6.10 -8.45 -5.61
N HIS A 63 6.98 -9.45 -5.54
CA HIS A 63 7.57 -10.09 -6.71
C HIS A 63 7.13 -11.54 -6.76
N TYR A 64 6.44 -11.93 -7.84
CA TYR A 64 6.00 -13.30 -8.06
C TYR A 64 6.86 -13.97 -9.15
N PRO A 65 7.86 -14.79 -8.79
CA PRO A 65 8.84 -15.32 -9.73
C PRO A 65 8.22 -16.19 -10.83
N PRO A 66 8.87 -16.31 -12.00
CA PRO A 66 8.44 -17.20 -13.07
C PRO A 66 8.23 -18.63 -12.59
N ILE A 67 7.17 -19.28 -13.08
CA ILE A 67 6.87 -20.67 -12.75
C ILE A 67 7.61 -21.58 -13.74
N LEU A 68 8.67 -22.24 -13.26
CA LEU A 68 9.55 -23.09 -14.09
C LEU A 68 9.20 -24.59 -14.05
N LYS A 69 8.22 -24.97 -13.24
CA LYS A 69 7.83 -26.37 -13.00
C LYS A 69 6.31 -26.52 -13.06
N GLN A 70 5.85 -27.77 -13.17
CA GLN A 70 4.43 -28.07 -13.18
C GLN A 70 3.78 -27.68 -11.84
N ILE A 71 2.71 -26.89 -11.92
CA ILE A 71 1.95 -26.39 -10.77
C ILE A 71 1.05 -27.52 -10.26
N GLN A 72 0.97 -27.70 -8.93
CA GLN A 72 0.03 -28.65 -8.34
C GLN A 72 -1.41 -28.13 -8.44
N LYS A 73 -2.38 -29.04 -8.61
CA LYS A 73 -3.80 -28.65 -8.63
C LYS A 73 -4.16 -27.94 -7.32
N GLY A 74 -4.62 -26.69 -7.41
CA GLY A 74 -4.99 -25.86 -6.26
C GLY A 74 -3.87 -24.98 -5.70
N GLN A 75 -2.67 -24.98 -6.28
CA GLN A 75 -1.59 -24.10 -5.84
C GLN A 75 -1.83 -22.65 -6.32
N LEU A 76 -1.80 -21.71 -5.38
CA LEU A 76 -2.01 -20.27 -5.62
C LEU A 76 -0.72 -19.49 -5.32
N ARG A 77 -0.55 -18.33 -5.97
CA ARG A 77 0.54 -17.38 -5.65
C ARG A 77 0.27 -16.57 -4.39
N LEU A 78 -1.00 -16.25 -4.17
CA LEU A 78 -1.53 -15.61 -2.98
C LEU A 78 -2.89 -16.25 -2.73
N ALA A 79 -3.14 -16.69 -1.50
CA ALA A 79 -4.42 -17.31 -1.15
C ALA A 79 -5.54 -16.26 -1.12
N GLU A 80 -6.78 -16.72 -1.18
CA GLU A 80 -7.94 -15.84 -0.97
C GLU A 80 -7.89 -15.21 0.43
N HIS A 81 -8.06 -13.89 0.49
CA HIS A 81 -8.07 -13.13 1.72
C HIS A 81 -8.79 -11.79 1.53
N THR A 82 -9.03 -11.10 2.63
CA THR A 82 -9.45 -9.70 2.68
C THR A 82 -8.35 -8.89 3.34
N ASP A 83 -8.07 -7.70 2.82
CA ASP A 83 -7.19 -6.77 3.51
C ASP A 83 -7.85 -6.29 4.81
N VAL A 84 -7.02 -5.97 5.80
CA VAL A 84 -7.46 -5.53 7.13
C VAL A 84 -7.61 -4.01 7.24
N ASP A 85 -7.11 -3.28 6.25
CA ASP A 85 -7.10 -1.82 6.20
C ASP A 85 -8.39 -1.26 5.58
N LEU A 86 -8.57 0.07 5.67
CA LEU A 86 -9.75 0.76 5.12
C LEU A 86 -9.93 0.54 3.62
N PHE A 87 -8.83 0.53 2.86
CA PHE A 87 -8.77 0.18 1.45
C PHE A 87 -7.32 -0.03 1.01
N THR A 88 -7.16 -0.66 -0.16
CA THR A 88 -5.85 -0.92 -0.78
C THR A 88 -5.80 -0.27 -2.17
N ILE A 89 -4.69 0.41 -2.45
CA ILE A 89 -4.34 0.85 -3.81
C ILE A 89 -3.41 -0.21 -4.40
N LEU A 90 -3.93 -1.00 -5.34
CA LEU A 90 -3.17 -2.07 -5.98
C LEU A 90 -2.86 -1.68 -7.44
N HIS A 91 -1.57 -1.74 -7.81
CA HIS A 91 -1.04 -1.42 -9.14
C HIS A 91 -0.19 -2.57 -9.69
#